data_AF-A0A7V3BNP0-F1
#
_entry.id   AF-A0A7V3BNP0-F1
#
_cell.length_a   1.000
_cell.length_b   1.000
_cell.length_c   1.000
_cell.angle_alpha   90.00
_cell.angle_beta   90.00
_cell.angle_gamma   90.00
#
_symmetry.space_group_name_H-M   'P 1'
#
loop_
_entity.id
_entity.type
_entity.pdbx_description
1 polymer ?
#
loop_
_entity_poly.entity_id
_entity_poly.type
_entity_poly.pdbx_seq_one_letter_code
_entity_poly.pdbx_strand_id
1 'polypeptide(L)'
;MRSLHRYSALTLVLVLVAACATTNIPPIGALQGHFQLAADERELWEKSEAEQQKLNRRGRLYQDPLLEEYLNDIARRLIPPEVEQAGIPIRVRILQDPSLNAFAYPNGAIYIHTGLLARVENEAQLATVLGHEMMHVVNRDAVRHYRSARNKVIFANVAAIAASIGVSAVAGDQWRRGNAVTAAVIGQTANVMLGLGLQLGLLAAVNGYGRHLEDQADVGAMRLLASAGYDIKEAPKVHRILLERYGDPTPLENFFFGNHSRNQERIENYERLLKTDYATVAQAPNLTTNSEAFQLRTRALVRENAWLDIEAGRFGTAKAALERVIAIAPSDAKAHYYLGELYRKQRQDPADVEQAVAAYQRAVAYDATFAEPHRSLGLLYYLSGQKDEARQAFERYLELKPQADDRQQVREYLLELKHNPA
;
A
#
# COMPACT_ATOMS: atom_id res chain seq x y z
N MET A 1 28.76 14.62 57.86
CA MET A 1 27.63 14.01 57.12
C MET A 1 26.62 15.00 56.50
N ARG A 2 26.66 16.31 56.79
CA ARG A 2 25.74 17.31 56.17
C ARG A 2 26.20 17.88 54.81
N SER A 3 27.47 17.67 54.41
CA SER A 3 28.00 18.18 53.13
C SER A 3 27.77 17.24 51.94
N LEU A 4 27.65 15.93 52.15
CA LEU A 4 27.41 14.97 51.06
C LEU A 4 26.01 15.09 50.44
N HIS A 5 24.98 15.45 51.22
CA HIS A 5 23.62 15.61 50.69
C HIS A 5 23.44 16.85 49.78
N ARG A 6 24.31 17.85 49.90
CA ARG A 6 24.23 19.06 49.06
C ARG A 6 24.73 18.82 47.64
N TYR A 7 25.74 17.96 47.46
CA TYR A 7 26.25 17.61 46.13
C TYR A 7 25.37 16.57 45.42
N SER A 8 24.75 15.63 46.15
CA SER A 8 23.80 14.68 45.56
C SER A 8 22.54 15.36 45.02
N ALA A 9 22.02 16.38 45.71
CA ALA A 9 20.87 17.15 45.24
C ALA A 9 21.21 18.01 44.01
N LEU A 10 22.41 18.61 43.96
CA LEU A 10 22.84 19.43 42.82
C LEU A 10 23.08 18.59 41.55
N THR A 11 23.59 17.36 41.71
CA THR A 11 23.80 16.43 40.59
C THR A 11 22.47 15.90 40.05
N LEU A 12 21.47 15.68 40.92
CA LEU A 12 20.13 15.27 40.50
C LEU A 12 19.39 16.40 39.75
N VAL A 13 19.59 17.66 40.14
CA VAL A 13 19.00 18.82 39.46
C VAL A 13 19.68 19.11 38.12
N LEU A 14 20.99 18.91 37.98
CA LEU A 14 21.70 19.04 36.69
C LEU A 14 21.37 17.90 35.71
N VAL A 15 21.06 16.69 36.20
CA VAL A 15 20.60 15.57 35.34
C VAL A 15 19.14 15.77 34.89
N LEU A 16 18.31 16.48 35.66
CA LEU A 16 16.92 16.79 35.27
C LEU A 16 16.81 17.88 34.18
N VAL A 17 17.84 18.69 33.95
CA VAL A 17 17.83 19.73 32.91
C VAL A 17 18.34 19.20 31.55
N ALA A 18 19.01 18.04 31.51
CA ALA A 18 19.68 17.56 30.31
C ALA A 18 18.87 16.62 29.38
N ALA A 19 17.61 16.28 29.67
CA ALA A 19 16.88 15.30 28.84
C ALA A 19 15.36 15.51 28.71
N CYS A 20 14.87 16.74 28.79
CA CYS A 20 13.52 17.04 28.29
C CYS A 20 13.58 17.19 26.76
N ALA A 21 13.70 16.07 26.04
CA ALA A 21 13.43 16.05 24.61
C ALA A 21 11.97 16.46 24.40
N THR A 22 11.74 17.74 24.10
CA THR A 22 10.38 18.29 23.97
C THR A 22 9.66 17.64 22.80
N THR A 23 8.39 17.26 23.04
CA THR A 23 7.47 16.82 21.98
C THR A 23 6.93 17.99 21.18
N ASN A 24 7.07 19.22 21.69
CA ASN A 24 6.71 20.44 20.96
C ASN A 24 7.86 20.85 20.03
N ILE A 25 7.89 20.24 18.85
CA ILE A 25 8.84 20.58 17.78
C ILE A 25 8.15 21.33 16.65
N PRO A 26 8.74 22.42 16.15
CA PRO A 26 8.20 23.14 15.02
C PRO A 26 8.27 22.29 13.75
N PRO A 27 7.30 22.42 12.83
CA PRO A 27 7.38 21.85 11.50
C PRO A 27 8.65 22.29 10.76
N ILE A 28 9.05 21.49 9.77
CA ILE A 28 10.12 21.85 8.84
C ILE A 28 9.76 23.17 8.16
N GLY A 29 10.71 24.11 8.11
CA GLY A 29 10.50 25.42 7.49
C GLY A 29 9.80 26.47 8.36
N ALA A 30 9.31 26.11 9.56
CA ALA A 30 8.60 27.06 10.42
C ALA A 30 9.51 28.06 11.18
N LEU A 31 10.80 27.77 11.28
CA LEU A 31 11.79 28.66 11.90
C LEU A 31 12.61 29.37 10.83
N GLN A 32 12.92 30.65 11.05
CA GLN A 32 13.86 31.38 10.20
C GLN A 32 15.28 30.80 10.35
N GLY A 33 15.93 30.52 9.21
CA GLY A 33 17.30 30.01 9.16
C GLY A 33 17.39 28.57 8.62
N HIS A 34 18.60 28.01 8.65
CA HIS A 34 18.84 26.66 8.16
C HIS A 34 18.20 25.61 9.07
N PHE A 35 17.44 24.70 8.48
CA PHE A 35 16.91 23.54 9.20
C PHE A 35 18.07 22.69 9.74
N GLN A 36 18.03 22.38 11.04
CA GLN A 36 19.03 21.53 11.69
C GLN A 36 18.33 20.42 12.48
N LEU A 37 18.77 19.19 12.22
CA LEU A 37 18.30 18.01 12.93
C LEU A 37 18.87 18.00 14.36
N ALA A 38 18.01 17.69 15.33
CA ALA A 38 18.45 17.36 16.68
C ALA A 38 19.20 16.01 16.68
N ALA A 39 19.99 15.74 17.72
CA ALA A 39 20.82 14.51 17.78
C ALA A 39 19.98 13.22 17.70
N ASP A 40 18.85 13.17 18.40
CA ASP A 40 17.93 12.04 18.39
C ASP A 40 17.16 11.91 17.06
N GLU A 41 16.90 13.02 16.39
CA GLU A 41 16.29 13.01 15.06
C GLU A 41 17.27 12.51 13.99
N ARG A 42 18.56 12.88 14.09
CA ARG A 42 19.61 12.29 13.24
C ARG A 42 19.69 10.78 13.41
N GLU A 43 19.65 10.28 14.65
CA GLU A 43 19.63 8.84 14.93
C GLU A 43 18.41 8.15 14.28
N LEU A 44 17.22 8.76 14.37
CA LEU A 44 16.02 8.25 13.70
C LEU A 44 16.17 8.22 12.17
N TRP A 45 16.81 9.22 11.58
CA TRP A 45 17.08 9.28 10.14
C TRP A 45 18.06 8.19 9.69
N GLU A 46 19.14 7.98 10.45
CA GLU A 46 20.10 6.90 10.21
C GLU A 46 19.43 5.52 10.30
N LYS A 47 18.59 5.31 11.32
CA LYS A 47 17.80 4.08 11.45
C LYS A 47 16.82 3.90 10.27
N SER A 48 16.19 4.98 9.82
CA SER A 48 15.29 4.95 8.66
C SER A 48 16.01 4.52 7.39
N GLU A 49 17.20 5.07 7.15
CA GLU A 49 18.05 4.69 6.01
C GLU A 49 18.46 3.21 6.07
N ALA A 50 18.86 2.71 7.25
CA ALA A 50 19.21 1.31 7.44
C ALA A 50 18.03 0.36 7.18
N GLU A 51 16.81 0.72 7.60
CA GLU A 51 15.59 -0.06 7.33
C GLU A 51 15.23 -0.05 5.82
N GLN A 52 15.34 1.10 5.16
CA GLN A 52 15.11 1.21 3.71
C GLN A 52 16.08 0.34 2.91
N GLN A 53 17.36 0.30 3.29
CA GLN A 53 18.34 -0.58 2.65
C GLN A 53 17.97 -2.07 2.79
N LYS A 54 17.40 -2.48 3.92
CA LYS A 54 16.92 -3.86 4.11
C LYS A 54 15.72 -4.18 3.23
N LEU A 55 14.77 -3.24 3.09
CA LEU A 55 13.62 -3.36 2.17
C LEU A 55 14.10 -3.55 0.72
N ASN A 56 15.05 -2.71 0.29
CA ASN A 56 15.58 -2.74 -1.08
C ASN A 56 16.29 -4.07 -1.38
N ARG A 57 17.15 -4.56 -0.46
CA ARG A 57 17.90 -5.82 -0.65
C ARG A 57 17.02 -7.07 -0.73
N ARG A 58 15.80 -7.03 -0.20
CA ARG A 58 14.88 -8.18 -0.15
C ARG A 58 13.90 -8.22 -1.32
N GLY A 59 14.05 -7.33 -2.31
CA GLY A 59 13.24 -7.35 -3.53
C GLY A 59 11.77 -7.04 -3.30
N ARG A 60 11.46 -6.24 -2.26
CA ARG A 60 10.08 -5.89 -1.90
C ARG A 60 9.55 -4.65 -2.61
N LEU A 61 10.41 -3.95 -3.35
CA LEU A 61 9.98 -2.81 -4.15
C LEU A 61 9.34 -3.29 -5.45
N TYR A 62 8.24 -2.65 -5.84
CA TYR A 62 7.66 -2.82 -7.16
C TYR A 62 8.58 -2.19 -8.22
N GLN A 63 9.02 -2.98 -9.19
CA GLN A 63 10.06 -2.58 -10.14
C GLN A 63 9.44 -1.94 -11.39
N ASP A 64 9.07 -0.67 -11.29
CA ASP A 64 8.69 0.16 -12.43
C ASP A 64 9.29 1.56 -12.28
N PRO A 65 10.47 1.83 -12.88
CA PRO A 65 11.12 3.13 -12.78
C PRO A 65 10.29 4.29 -13.34
N LEU A 66 9.43 4.04 -14.33
CA LEU A 66 8.62 5.08 -14.96
C LEU A 66 7.42 5.45 -14.10
N LEU A 67 6.80 4.47 -13.44
CA LEU A 67 5.76 4.71 -12.46
C LEU A 67 6.34 5.37 -11.20
N GLU A 68 7.51 4.93 -10.72
CA GLU A 68 8.17 5.56 -9.57
C GLU A 68 8.50 7.03 -9.86
N GLU A 69 9.06 7.34 -11.03
CA GLU A 69 9.35 8.73 -11.41
C GLU A 69 8.08 9.58 -11.50
N TYR A 70 7.00 9.01 -12.06
CA TYR A 70 5.70 9.69 -12.13
C TYR A 70 5.13 10.02 -10.74
N LEU A 71 5.26 9.11 -9.77
CA LEU A 71 4.87 9.36 -8.37
C LEU A 71 5.74 10.46 -7.74
N ASN A 72 7.04 10.48 -8.04
CA ASN A 72 7.95 11.52 -7.57
C ASN A 72 7.66 12.88 -8.22
N ASP A 73 7.18 12.93 -9.47
CA ASP A 73 6.70 14.16 -10.13
C ASP A 73 5.47 14.75 -9.42
N ILE A 74 4.53 13.90 -8.98
CA ILE A 74 3.39 14.36 -8.17
C ILE A 74 3.89 14.87 -6.82
N ALA A 75 4.77 14.11 -6.16
CA ALA A 75 5.32 14.53 -4.87
C ALA A 75 6.03 15.88 -4.98
N ARG A 76 6.88 16.10 -6.00
CA ARG A 76 7.58 17.37 -6.22
C ARG A 76 6.63 18.56 -6.34
N ARG A 77 5.47 18.40 -7.00
CA ARG A 77 4.44 19.45 -7.09
C ARG A 77 3.79 19.79 -5.75
N LEU A 78 3.83 18.87 -4.79
CA LEU A 78 3.26 19.04 -3.45
C LEU A 78 4.27 19.56 -2.41
N ILE A 79 5.58 19.55 -2.69
CA ILE A 79 6.61 19.96 -1.73
C ILE A 79 6.45 21.46 -1.42
N PRO A 80 6.27 21.86 -0.14
CA PRO A 80 6.29 23.26 0.24
C PRO A 80 7.66 23.91 -0.04
N PRO A 81 7.71 25.18 -0.47
CA PRO A 81 8.97 25.88 -0.73
C PRO A 81 9.94 25.86 0.46
N GLU A 82 9.42 25.93 1.69
CA GLU A 82 10.24 25.92 2.90
C GLU A 82 10.88 24.55 3.17
N VAL A 83 10.24 23.47 2.72
CA VAL A 83 10.76 22.10 2.83
C VAL A 83 11.84 21.85 1.78
N GLU A 84 11.64 22.39 0.57
CA GLU A 84 12.65 22.37 -0.50
C GLU A 84 13.90 23.16 -0.08
N GLN A 85 13.73 24.38 0.45
CA GLN A 85 14.82 25.21 0.96
C GLN A 85 15.57 24.57 2.15
N ALA A 86 14.87 23.80 2.97
CA ALA A 86 15.46 23.01 4.05
C ALA A 86 16.27 21.80 3.55
N GLY A 87 16.24 21.49 2.24
CA GLY A 87 16.99 20.40 1.64
C GLY A 87 16.49 19.01 2.04
N ILE A 88 15.20 18.88 2.38
CA ILE A 88 14.62 17.60 2.79
C ILE A 88 14.33 16.75 1.55
N PRO A 89 14.94 15.54 1.45
CA PRO A 89 14.79 14.73 0.26
C PRO A 89 13.50 13.90 0.32
N ILE A 90 12.40 14.49 -0.15
CA ILE A 90 11.14 13.76 -0.33
C ILE A 90 11.30 12.78 -1.49
N ARG A 91 11.05 11.49 -1.23
CA ARG A 91 11.18 10.41 -2.22
C ARG A 91 10.05 9.43 -2.06
N VAL A 92 9.34 9.15 -3.15
CA VAL A 92 8.28 8.13 -3.17
C VAL A 92 8.83 6.82 -3.72
N ARG A 93 8.50 5.72 -3.03
CA ARG A 93 8.81 4.34 -3.43
C ARG A 93 7.54 3.49 -3.39
N ILE A 94 7.51 2.44 -4.19
CA ILE A 94 6.35 1.54 -4.28
C ILE A 94 6.71 0.21 -3.60
N LEU A 95 5.94 -0.20 -2.60
CA LEU A 95 6.07 -1.48 -1.93
C LEU A 95 5.13 -2.50 -2.57
N GLN A 96 5.65 -3.64 -3.02
CA GLN A 96 4.86 -4.73 -3.58
C GLN A 96 4.09 -5.46 -2.47
N ASP A 97 2.87 -4.99 -2.23
CA ASP A 97 2.04 -5.37 -1.10
C ASP A 97 0.56 -5.09 -1.42
N PRO A 98 -0.33 -6.09 -1.37
CA PRO A 98 -1.73 -5.91 -1.73
C PRO A 98 -2.56 -5.19 -0.66
N SER A 99 -2.00 -4.89 0.51
CA SER A 99 -2.71 -4.14 1.55
C SER A 99 -2.90 -2.66 1.17
N LEU A 100 -3.95 -2.05 1.72
CA LEU A 100 -4.31 -0.67 1.44
C LEU A 100 -3.54 0.26 2.39
N ASN A 101 -2.26 0.48 2.16
CA ASN A 101 -1.45 1.31 3.05
C ASN A 101 -0.46 2.26 2.33
N ALA A 102 -0.09 3.31 3.04
CA ALA A 102 1.06 4.16 2.77
C ALA A 102 1.65 4.60 4.11
N PHE A 103 2.94 4.93 4.11
CA PHE A 103 3.61 5.46 5.30
C PHE A 103 4.83 6.28 4.94
N ALA A 104 5.23 7.19 5.83
CA ALA A 104 6.45 7.98 5.69
C ALA A 104 7.48 7.70 6.79
N TYR A 105 8.74 7.61 6.39
CA TYR A 105 9.89 7.69 7.29
C TYR A 105 10.23 9.14 7.62
N PRO A 106 10.81 9.44 8.80
CA PRO A 106 11.19 10.79 9.20
C PRO A 106 12.22 11.45 8.27
N ASN A 107 12.99 10.66 7.49
CA ASN A 107 13.98 11.17 6.54
C ASN A 107 13.41 11.54 5.15
N GLY A 108 12.09 11.62 5.01
CA GLY A 108 11.41 12.03 3.77
C GLY A 108 11.09 10.92 2.78
N ALA A 109 11.43 9.66 3.08
CA ALA A 109 11.01 8.54 2.25
C ALA A 109 9.54 8.16 2.52
N ILE A 110 8.72 8.19 1.48
CA ILE A 110 7.31 7.82 1.48
C ILE A 110 7.16 6.51 0.71
N TYR A 111 6.49 5.53 1.33
CA TYR A 111 6.18 4.24 0.74
C TYR A 111 4.69 4.13 0.53
N ILE A 112 4.28 3.75 -0.69
CA ILE A 112 2.89 3.41 -1.02
C ILE A 112 2.81 1.94 -1.43
N HIS A 113 1.83 1.23 -0.89
CA HIS A 113 1.61 -0.18 -1.23
C HIS A 113 0.91 -0.30 -2.59
N THR A 114 1.24 -1.36 -3.34
CA THR A 114 0.57 -1.64 -4.63
C THR A 114 -0.94 -1.77 -4.47
N GLY A 115 -1.42 -2.27 -3.33
CA GLY A 115 -2.85 -2.34 -3.03
C GLY A 115 -3.53 -0.98 -3.01
N LEU A 116 -3.01 -0.02 -2.24
CA LEU A 116 -3.57 1.34 -2.19
C LEU A 116 -3.48 2.04 -3.55
N LEU A 117 -2.32 1.95 -4.21
CA LEU A 117 -2.12 2.55 -5.53
C LEU A 117 -3.05 1.93 -6.60
N ALA A 118 -3.38 0.65 -6.47
CA ALA A 118 -4.36 -0.02 -7.31
C ALA A 118 -5.80 0.38 -6.99
N ARG A 119 -6.11 0.96 -5.82
CA ARG A 119 -7.47 1.36 -5.45
C ARG A 119 -7.81 2.80 -5.78
N VAL A 120 -6.86 3.73 -5.68
CA VAL A 120 -7.11 5.12 -6.09
C VAL A 120 -7.46 5.19 -7.58
N GLU A 121 -8.41 6.04 -7.93
CA GLU A 121 -9.06 6.07 -9.24
C GLU A 121 -8.52 7.17 -10.16
N ASN A 122 -7.89 8.19 -9.59
CA ASN A 122 -7.35 9.34 -10.32
C ASN A 122 -6.14 10.00 -9.63
N GLU A 123 -5.48 10.91 -10.35
CA GLU A 123 -4.27 11.59 -9.88
C GLU A 123 -4.49 12.43 -8.61
N ALA A 124 -5.62 13.12 -8.46
CA ALA A 124 -5.89 13.93 -7.27
C ALA A 124 -6.09 13.08 -6.01
N GLN A 125 -6.69 11.89 -6.14
CA GLN A 125 -6.76 10.91 -5.05
C GLN A 125 -5.38 10.40 -4.66
N LEU A 126 -4.51 10.09 -5.63
CA LEU A 126 -3.10 9.75 -5.34
C LEU A 126 -2.36 10.92 -4.67
N ALA A 127 -2.54 12.14 -5.16
CA ALA A 127 -1.97 13.34 -4.57
C ALA A 127 -2.44 13.56 -3.12
N THR A 128 -3.70 13.20 -2.80
CA THR A 128 -4.23 13.24 -1.43
C THR A 128 -3.43 12.30 -0.51
N VAL A 129 -3.21 11.05 -0.92
CA VAL A 129 -2.42 10.07 -0.16
C VAL A 129 -0.99 10.59 0.05
N LEU A 130 -0.31 11.00 -1.02
CA LEU A 130 1.07 11.48 -0.94
C LEU A 130 1.20 12.77 -0.13
N GLY A 131 0.25 13.70 -0.26
CA GLY A 131 0.19 14.94 0.49
C GLY A 131 -0.01 14.72 1.99
N HIS A 132 -0.87 13.76 2.36
CA HIS A 132 -1.07 13.36 3.75
C HIS A 132 0.21 12.77 4.37
N GLU A 133 0.85 11.81 3.69
CA GLU A 133 2.11 11.23 4.15
C GLU A 133 3.24 12.26 4.21
N MET A 134 3.29 13.19 3.25
CA MET A 134 4.24 14.29 3.26
C MET A 134 4.05 15.18 4.48
N MET A 135 2.80 15.46 4.89
CA MET A 135 2.55 16.27 6.07
C MET A 135 3.03 15.61 7.36
N HIS A 136 3.07 14.28 7.46
CA HIS A 136 3.71 13.61 8.60
C HIS A 136 5.23 13.86 8.65
N VAL A 137 5.90 13.95 7.49
CA VAL A 137 7.30 14.35 7.40
C VAL A 137 7.47 15.82 7.80
N VAL A 138 6.68 16.72 7.21
CA VAL A 138 6.74 18.16 7.45
C VAL A 138 6.48 18.50 8.92
N ASN A 139 5.49 17.87 9.54
CA ASN A 139 5.15 18.06 10.95
C ASN A 139 6.09 17.32 11.92
N ARG A 140 6.98 16.46 11.39
CA ARG A 140 7.94 15.65 12.14
C ARG A 140 7.24 14.72 13.14
N ASP A 141 6.11 14.14 12.72
CA ASP A 141 5.23 13.39 13.62
C ASP A 141 5.90 12.13 14.16
N ALA A 142 6.74 11.45 13.36
CA ALA A 142 7.58 10.34 13.81
C ALA A 142 8.50 10.72 14.99
N VAL A 143 9.08 11.93 14.95
CA VAL A 143 9.99 12.44 15.99
C VAL A 143 9.20 12.81 17.25
N ARG A 144 8.05 13.47 17.09
CA ARG A 144 7.11 13.75 18.20
C ARG A 144 6.69 12.45 18.88
N HIS A 145 6.35 11.44 18.07
CA HIS A 145 5.94 10.14 18.53
C HIS A 145 7.07 9.43 19.28
N TYR A 146 8.29 9.44 18.75
CA TYR A 146 9.47 8.84 19.39
C TYR A 146 9.82 9.50 20.74
N ARG A 147 9.66 10.82 20.85
CA ARG A 147 9.94 11.57 22.09
C ARG A 147 8.89 11.35 23.19
N SER A 148 7.66 11.02 22.82
CA SER A 148 6.56 10.77 23.77
C SER A 148 6.83 9.54 24.66
N ALA A 149 6.82 9.73 25.98
CA ALA A 149 7.10 8.67 26.96
C ALA A 149 6.14 7.48 26.87
N ARG A 150 4.86 7.72 26.55
CA ARG A 150 3.85 6.67 26.33
C ARG A 150 4.19 5.78 25.12
N ASN A 151 4.79 6.38 24.09
CA ASN A 151 5.09 5.70 22.84
C ASN A 151 6.44 4.98 22.86
N LYS A 152 7.37 5.39 23.73
CA LYS A 152 8.59 4.63 24.03
C LYS A 152 8.30 3.21 24.52
N VAL A 153 7.20 3.01 25.26
CA VAL A 153 6.73 1.68 25.67
C VAL A 153 6.29 0.84 24.47
N ILE A 154 5.59 1.44 23.51
CA ILE A 154 5.16 0.76 22.27
C ILE A 154 6.39 0.36 21.45
N PHE A 155 7.35 1.28 21.30
CA PHE A 155 8.62 1.00 20.63
C PHE A 155 9.38 -0.15 21.29
N ALA A 156 9.47 -0.16 22.63
CA ALA A 156 10.10 -1.24 23.38
C ALA A 156 9.40 -2.60 23.18
N ASN A 157 8.07 -2.62 23.11
CA ASN A 157 7.30 -3.85 22.87
C ASN A 157 7.55 -4.40 21.44
N VAL A 158 7.56 -3.54 20.43
CA VAL A 158 7.89 -3.94 19.04
C VAL A 158 9.31 -4.50 18.97
N ALA A 159 10.26 -3.86 19.65
CA ALA A 159 11.63 -4.35 19.72
C ALA A 159 11.75 -5.72 20.41
N ALA A 160 11.01 -5.94 21.50
CA ALA A 160 10.98 -7.22 22.21
C ALA A 160 10.40 -8.36 21.32
N ILE A 161 9.33 -8.08 20.57
CA ILE A 161 8.75 -9.05 19.62
C ILE A 161 9.76 -9.39 18.51
N ALA A 162 10.38 -8.39 17.89
CA ALA A 162 11.38 -8.63 16.86
C ALA A 162 12.57 -9.47 17.36
N ALA A 163 13.02 -9.25 18.60
CA ALA A 163 14.08 -10.06 19.22
C ALA A 163 13.64 -11.52 19.46
N SER A 164 12.37 -11.77 19.77
CA SER A 164 11.83 -13.12 19.99
C SER A 164 11.71 -13.95 18.70
N ILE A 165 11.54 -13.32 17.54
CA ILE A 165 11.46 -14.03 16.25
C ILE A 165 12.82 -14.66 15.86
N GLY A 166 13.94 -14.15 16.40
CA GLY A 166 15.27 -14.75 16.26
C GLY A 166 15.60 -15.84 17.29
N VAL A 167 14.75 -16.04 18.31
CA VAL A 167 14.89 -17.08 19.34
C VAL A 167 13.64 -17.95 19.28
N SER A 168 13.67 -18.98 18.43
CA SER A 168 12.69 -20.07 18.30
C SER A 168 11.34 -19.85 19.01
N ALA A 169 10.33 -19.43 18.26
CA ALA A 169 8.89 -19.56 18.55
C ALA A 169 8.51 -20.02 19.98
N VAL A 170 8.38 -19.10 20.93
CA VAL A 170 7.64 -19.36 22.18
C VAL A 170 6.59 -18.27 22.36
N ALA A 171 5.37 -18.56 21.91
CA ALA A 171 4.21 -17.79 22.33
C ALA A 171 2.94 -18.67 22.33
N GLY A 172 2.98 -19.74 23.12
CA GLY A 172 1.80 -20.56 23.42
C GLY A 172 0.90 -20.02 24.55
N ASP A 173 1.34 -19.04 25.35
CA ASP A 173 0.64 -18.72 26.61
C ASP A 173 0.50 -17.21 26.96
N GLN A 174 0.84 -16.29 26.06
CA GLN A 174 0.71 -14.83 26.33
C GLN A 174 -0.63 -14.20 25.90
N TRP A 175 -1.60 -14.99 25.43
CA TRP A 175 -2.90 -14.52 24.93
C TRP A 175 -3.78 -13.82 26.01
N ARG A 176 -3.50 -14.05 27.30
CA ARG A 176 -4.44 -13.74 28.40
C ARG A 176 -4.25 -12.40 29.13
N ARG A 177 -3.28 -11.54 28.73
CA ARG A 177 -2.93 -10.29 29.46
C ARG A 177 -3.25 -8.97 28.75
N GLY A 178 -4.23 -8.93 27.84
CA GLY A 178 -4.94 -7.69 27.48
C GLY A 178 -4.12 -6.53 26.89
N ASN A 179 -2.95 -6.78 26.31
CA ASN A 179 -2.17 -5.75 25.63
C ASN A 179 -2.52 -5.75 24.13
N ALA A 180 -3.25 -4.73 23.69
CA ALA A 180 -3.77 -4.57 22.32
C ALA A 180 -2.71 -4.57 21.20
N VAL A 181 -1.44 -4.37 21.54
CA VAL A 181 -0.32 -4.34 20.57
C VAL A 181 -0.04 -5.72 19.98
N THR A 182 -0.38 -6.81 20.67
CA THR A 182 -0.07 -8.18 20.20
C THR A 182 -1.03 -8.68 19.12
N ALA A 183 -2.28 -8.20 19.08
CA ALA A 183 -3.27 -8.62 18.09
C ALA A 183 -3.19 -7.82 16.78
N ALA A 184 -2.69 -6.59 16.81
CA ALA A 184 -2.65 -5.68 15.66
C ALA A 184 -1.55 -5.98 14.64
N VAL A 185 -0.70 -6.99 14.90
CA VAL A 185 0.55 -7.24 14.14
C VAL A 185 0.46 -8.53 13.30
N ILE A 186 -0.70 -9.17 13.24
CA ILE A 186 -0.89 -10.47 12.55
C ILE A 186 -1.29 -10.26 11.08
N GLY A 187 -0.54 -9.42 10.37
CA GLY A 187 -0.59 -9.31 8.90
C GLY A 187 0.63 -9.98 8.28
N GLN A 188 0.54 -10.43 7.02
CA GLN A 188 1.71 -10.95 6.29
C GLN A 188 2.81 -9.88 6.22
N THR A 189 2.40 -8.63 5.99
CA THR A 189 3.32 -7.48 5.91
C THR A 189 3.99 -7.17 7.23
N ALA A 190 3.23 -7.19 8.33
CA ALA A 190 3.77 -6.97 9.66
C ALA A 190 4.75 -8.07 10.08
N ASN A 191 4.46 -9.33 9.75
CA ASN A 191 5.40 -10.45 9.97
C ASN A 191 6.70 -10.29 9.18
N VAL A 192 6.60 -9.86 7.91
CA VAL A 192 7.78 -9.57 7.08
C VAL A 192 8.59 -8.40 7.66
N MET A 193 7.94 -7.30 8.01
CA MET A 193 8.60 -6.15 8.61
C MET A 193 9.29 -6.51 9.92
N LEU A 194 8.64 -7.28 10.79
CA LEU A 194 9.23 -7.78 12.03
C LEU A 194 10.42 -8.72 11.78
N GLY A 195 10.28 -9.68 10.86
CA GLY A 195 11.37 -10.61 10.51
C GLY A 195 12.59 -9.94 9.88
N LEU A 196 12.40 -8.76 9.27
CA LEU A 196 13.48 -7.91 8.75
C LEU A 196 14.00 -6.90 9.79
N GLY A 197 13.36 -6.80 10.97
CA GLY A 197 13.68 -5.83 12.01
C GLY A 197 13.42 -4.38 11.56
N LEU A 198 12.33 -4.15 10.83
CA LEU A 198 11.86 -2.85 10.35
C LEU A 198 10.91 -2.20 11.37
N GLN A 199 11.46 -1.87 12.54
CA GLN A 199 10.66 -1.40 13.66
C GLN A 199 10.07 -0.01 13.41
N LEU A 200 10.81 0.90 12.76
CA LEU A 200 10.30 2.22 12.40
C LEU A 200 9.27 2.13 11.28
N GLY A 201 9.52 1.31 10.26
CA GLY A 201 8.55 1.04 9.19
C GLY A 201 7.24 0.48 9.73
N LEU A 202 7.30 -0.47 10.67
CA LEU A 202 6.12 -0.99 11.34
C LEU A 202 5.40 0.09 12.15
N LEU A 203 6.12 0.92 12.91
CA LEU A 203 5.47 2.00 13.67
C LEU A 203 4.78 3.02 12.75
N ALA A 204 5.42 3.37 11.64
CA ALA A 204 4.86 4.28 10.64
C ALA A 204 3.66 3.66 9.91
N ALA A 205 3.69 2.35 9.63
CA ALA A 205 2.62 1.65 8.93
C ALA A 205 1.42 1.26 9.82
N VAL A 206 1.64 1.02 11.12
CA VAL A 206 0.63 0.49 12.05
C VAL A 206 -0.05 1.59 12.87
N ASN A 207 0.66 2.65 13.23
CA ASN A 207 0.12 3.70 14.09
C ASN A 207 -0.20 4.96 13.30
N GLY A 208 -1.49 5.27 13.17
CA GLY A 208 -1.89 6.67 13.04
C GLY A 208 -1.37 7.45 14.24
N TYR A 209 -0.83 8.65 14.02
CA TYR A 209 -0.08 9.44 15.01
C TYR A 209 -0.94 10.01 16.16
N GLY A 210 -2.18 9.53 16.30
CA GLY A 210 -3.20 10.01 17.21
C GLY A 210 -4.09 11.03 16.51
N ARG A 211 -5.38 11.09 16.89
CA ARG A 211 -6.43 11.85 16.17
C ARG A 211 -6.01 13.27 15.80
N HIS A 212 -5.43 14.01 16.74
CA HIS A 212 -5.01 15.39 16.51
C HIS A 212 -3.92 15.54 15.43
N LEU A 213 -2.99 14.58 15.32
CA LEU A 213 -1.96 14.63 14.28
C LEU A 213 -2.53 14.25 12.90
N GLU A 214 -3.51 13.36 12.86
CA GLU A 214 -4.27 13.06 11.63
C GLU A 214 -5.03 14.28 11.11
N ASP A 215 -5.74 14.99 12.00
CA ASP A 215 -6.47 16.20 11.62
C ASP A 215 -5.53 17.27 11.06
N GLN A 216 -4.33 17.42 11.64
CA GLN A 216 -3.30 18.33 11.14
C GLN A 216 -2.75 17.91 9.78
N ALA A 217 -2.51 16.61 9.57
CA ALA A 217 -2.05 16.08 8.30
C ALA A 217 -3.12 16.25 7.21
N ASP A 218 -4.39 16.01 7.50
CA ASP A 218 -5.51 16.23 6.57
C ASP A 218 -5.64 17.71 6.17
N VAL A 219 -5.59 18.63 7.14
CA VAL A 219 -5.63 20.09 6.86
C VAL A 219 -4.42 20.52 6.03
N GLY A 220 -3.23 20.02 6.37
CA GLY A 220 -2.01 20.30 5.63
C GLY A 220 -2.08 19.76 4.20
N ALA A 221 -2.53 18.52 4.02
CA ALA A 221 -2.69 17.90 2.70
C ALA A 221 -3.63 18.73 1.82
N MET A 222 -4.78 19.16 2.33
CA MET A 222 -5.69 20.05 1.59
C MET A 222 -5.00 21.32 1.10
N ARG A 223 -4.09 21.89 1.90
CA ARG A 223 -3.30 23.07 1.52
C ARG A 223 -2.32 22.75 0.40
N LEU A 224 -1.62 21.61 0.49
CA LEU A 224 -0.66 21.18 -0.54
C LEU A 224 -1.39 20.95 -1.87
N LEU A 225 -2.50 20.20 -1.86
CA LEU A 225 -3.29 19.92 -3.05
C LEU A 225 -3.88 21.20 -3.67
N ALA A 226 -4.45 22.08 -2.85
CA ALA A 226 -4.97 23.36 -3.30
C ALA A 226 -3.88 24.21 -3.98
N SER A 227 -2.70 24.28 -3.37
CA SER A 227 -1.57 25.06 -3.89
C SER A 227 -1.01 24.48 -5.19
N ALA A 228 -1.07 23.15 -5.33
CA ALA A 228 -0.66 22.43 -6.54
C ALA A 228 -1.75 22.38 -7.63
N GLY A 229 -2.94 22.95 -7.40
CA GLY A 229 -4.02 23.00 -8.39
C GLY A 229 -4.78 21.67 -8.57
N TYR A 230 -4.75 20.77 -7.59
CA TYR A 230 -5.52 19.53 -7.61
C TYR A 230 -6.97 19.74 -7.17
N ASP A 231 -7.87 18.90 -7.66
CA ASP A 231 -9.25 18.88 -7.21
C ASP A 231 -9.36 18.26 -5.80
N ILE A 232 -9.38 19.14 -4.80
CA ILE A 232 -9.50 18.78 -3.39
C ILE A 232 -10.83 18.10 -3.02
N LYS A 233 -11.84 18.09 -3.91
CA LYS A 233 -13.09 17.32 -3.69
C LYS A 233 -12.87 15.81 -3.79
N GLU A 234 -11.72 15.39 -4.31
CA GLU A 234 -11.33 13.98 -4.37
C GLU A 234 -10.80 13.43 -3.04
N ALA A 235 -10.33 14.29 -2.13
CA ALA A 235 -9.76 13.87 -0.85
C ALA A 235 -10.70 13.00 0.01
N PRO A 236 -11.98 13.36 0.25
CA PRO A 236 -12.89 12.48 1.00
C PRO A 236 -13.20 11.17 0.26
N LYS A 237 -13.07 11.12 -1.07
CA LYS A 237 -13.34 9.90 -1.86
C LYS A 237 -12.28 8.82 -1.63
N VAL A 238 -11.03 9.20 -1.36
CA VAL A 238 -9.97 8.25 -0.98
C VAL A 238 -10.42 7.39 0.22
N HIS A 239 -10.99 8.02 1.25
CA HIS A 239 -11.47 7.29 2.42
C HIS A 239 -12.73 6.47 2.15
N ARG A 240 -13.57 6.85 1.19
CA ARG A 240 -14.71 6.02 0.76
C ARG A 240 -14.24 4.76 0.03
N ILE A 241 -13.24 4.88 -0.84
CA ILE A 241 -12.61 3.73 -1.53
C ILE A 241 -12.06 2.71 -0.52
N LEU A 242 -11.51 3.19 0.60
CA LEU A 242 -10.99 2.34 1.68
C LEU A 242 -12.08 1.62 2.47
N LEU A 243 -13.31 2.14 2.45
CA LEU A 243 -14.48 1.51 3.05
C LEU A 243 -15.18 0.54 2.07
N GLU A 244 -14.90 0.67 0.78
CA GLU A 244 -15.55 -0.11 -0.28
C GLU A 244 -15.03 -1.54 -0.34
N ARG A 245 -15.98 -2.48 -0.39
CA ARG A 245 -15.71 -3.92 -0.36
C ARG A 245 -16.07 -4.66 -1.64
N TYR A 246 -16.81 -4.06 -2.58
CA TYR A 246 -17.29 -4.73 -3.80
C TYR A 246 -17.97 -6.09 -3.57
N GLY A 247 -18.60 -6.30 -2.41
CA GLY A 247 -19.20 -7.58 -2.02
C GLY A 247 -18.21 -8.64 -1.53
N ASP A 248 -16.92 -8.33 -1.44
CA ASP A 248 -15.88 -9.23 -0.95
C ASP A 248 -15.99 -9.49 0.57
N PRO A 249 -15.52 -10.67 1.04
CA PRO A 249 -15.35 -10.93 2.47
C PRO A 249 -14.40 -9.92 3.12
N THR A 250 -14.35 -9.90 4.46
CA THR A 250 -13.59 -8.90 5.24
C THR A 250 -12.17 -8.66 4.69
N PRO A 251 -11.69 -7.40 4.67
CA PRO A 251 -10.38 -7.06 4.11
C PRO A 251 -9.25 -7.92 4.66
N LEU A 252 -8.24 -8.19 3.83
CA LEU A 252 -7.12 -9.05 4.21
C LEU A 252 -6.32 -8.50 5.41
N GLU A 253 -6.27 -7.18 5.59
CA GLU A 253 -5.52 -6.55 6.68
C GLU A 253 -6.15 -5.22 7.11
N ASN A 254 -6.13 -4.96 8.41
CA ASN A 254 -6.54 -3.70 9.03
C ASN A 254 -5.31 -2.89 9.44
N PHE A 255 -4.64 -2.23 8.49
CA PHE A 255 -3.64 -1.20 8.82
C PHE A 255 -4.18 0.18 8.46
N PHE A 256 -4.08 1.11 9.40
CA PHE A 256 -4.46 2.54 9.36
C PHE A 256 -5.68 2.92 8.50
N PHE A 257 -5.55 2.90 7.18
CA PHE A 257 -6.61 3.05 6.18
C PHE A 257 -7.67 1.92 6.18
N GLY A 258 -7.48 0.83 6.93
CA GLY A 258 -8.47 -0.24 7.12
C GLY A 258 -9.41 -0.08 8.32
N ASN A 259 -9.23 0.93 9.19
CA ASN A 259 -10.13 1.13 10.33
C ASN A 259 -11.37 1.94 9.94
N HIS A 260 -12.51 1.25 9.83
CA HIS A 260 -13.79 1.81 9.38
C HIS A 260 -14.23 3.09 10.14
N SER A 261 -14.11 3.15 11.47
CA SER A 261 -14.57 4.33 12.22
C SER A 261 -13.70 5.57 11.97
N ARG A 262 -12.40 5.39 11.76
CA ARG A 262 -11.47 6.49 11.47
C ARG A 262 -11.65 7.04 10.07
N ASN A 263 -11.87 6.18 9.07
CA ASN A 263 -12.15 6.64 7.71
C ASN A 263 -13.43 7.48 7.66
N GLN A 264 -14.48 7.08 8.39
CA GLN A 264 -15.71 7.86 8.46
C GLN A 264 -15.48 9.26 9.08
N GLU A 265 -14.76 9.33 10.21
CA GLU A 265 -14.38 10.61 10.83
C GLU A 265 -13.56 11.50 9.88
N ARG A 266 -12.63 10.92 9.12
CA ARG A 266 -11.82 11.66 8.14
C ARG A 266 -12.66 12.18 6.97
N ILE A 267 -13.60 11.38 6.45
CA ILE A 267 -14.55 11.84 5.42
C ILE A 267 -15.29 13.08 5.91
N GLU A 268 -15.85 13.03 7.12
CA GLU A 268 -16.58 14.14 7.72
C GLU A 268 -15.68 15.37 7.90
N ASN A 269 -14.43 15.18 8.31
CA ASN A 269 -13.45 16.26 8.43
C ASN A 269 -13.16 16.93 7.07
N TYR A 270 -12.87 16.15 6.03
CA TYR A 270 -12.65 16.67 4.68
C TYR A 270 -13.88 17.40 4.13
N GLU A 271 -15.08 16.84 4.31
CA GLU A 271 -16.32 17.48 3.90
C GLU A 271 -16.57 18.80 4.63
N ARG A 272 -16.22 18.88 5.92
CA ARG A 272 -16.27 20.13 6.69
C ARG A 272 -15.29 21.15 6.11
N LEU A 273 -14.03 20.78 5.88
CA LEU A 273 -13.01 21.67 5.31
C LEU A 273 -13.42 22.21 3.93
N LEU A 274 -14.01 21.36 3.08
CA LEU A 274 -14.55 21.75 1.78
C LEU A 274 -15.72 22.74 1.88
N LYS A 275 -16.48 22.71 2.98
CA LYS A 275 -17.60 23.66 3.22
C LYS A 275 -17.16 24.94 3.92
N THR A 276 -16.02 24.93 4.62
CA THR A 276 -15.51 26.11 5.34
C THR A 276 -14.29 26.69 4.63
N ASP A 277 -13.10 26.19 4.97
CA ASP A 277 -11.82 26.85 4.71
C ASP A 277 -11.44 26.79 3.23
N TYR A 278 -11.99 25.80 2.51
CA TYR A 278 -11.70 25.54 1.11
C TYR A 278 -12.91 25.71 0.18
N ALA A 279 -14.02 26.30 0.66
CA ALA A 279 -15.25 26.43 -0.13
C ALA A 279 -15.04 27.14 -1.47
N THR A 280 -14.25 28.22 -1.50
CA THR A 280 -13.92 28.94 -2.74
C THR A 280 -12.94 28.16 -3.60
N VAL A 281 -11.90 27.56 -3.00
CA VAL A 281 -10.86 26.82 -3.73
C VAL A 281 -11.44 25.60 -4.43
N ALA A 282 -12.39 24.90 -3.79
CA ALA A 282 -13.05 23.71 -4.35
C ALA A 282 -13.91 24.00 -5.59
N GLN A 283 -14.22 25.28 -5.85
CA GLN A 283 -14.98 25.76 -7.00
C GLN A 283 -14.10 26.41 -8.08
N ALA A 284 -12.78 26.44 -7.88
CA ALA A 284 -11.87 27.02 -8.87
C ALA A 284 -12.00 26.28 -10.22
N PRO A 285 -11.94 27.00 -11.36
CA PRO A 285 -11.92 26.37 -12.66
C PRO A 285 -10.59 25.63 -12.90
N ASN A 286 -10.60 24.64 -13.80
CA ASN A 286 -9.40 23.93 -14.28
C ASN A 286 -8.59 23.18 -13.20
N LEU A 287 -9.24 22.71 -12.14
CA LEU A 287 -8.59 21.83 -11.16
C LEU A 287 -8.23 20.48 -11.79
N THR A 288 -7.06 19.96 -11.45
CA THR A 288 -6.61 18.64 -11.92
C THR A 288 -7.29 17.56 -11.08
N THR A 289 -8.26 16.84 -11.65
CA THR A 289 -8.82 15.63 -11.03
C THR A 289 -8.02 14.39 -11.43
N ASN A 290 -7.74 14.25 -12.73
CA ASN A 290 -7.11 13.06 -13.31
C ASN A 290 -6.18 13.46 -14.46
N SER A 291 -5.27 12.57 -14.85
CA SER A 291 -4.47 12.70 -16.05
C SER A 291 -4.44 11.40 -16.84
N GLU A 292 -4.19 11.51 -18.15
CA GLU A 292 -3.95 10.34 -19.00
C GLU A 292 -2.71 9.57 -18.52
N ALA A 293 -1.68 10.29 -18.07
CA ALA A 293 -0.45 9.72 -17.52
C ALA A 293 -0.74 8.83 -16.31
N PHE A 294 -1.60 9.25 -15.39
CA PHE A 294 -2.00 8.43 -14.24
C PHE A 294 -2.54 7.06 -14.68
N GLN A 295 -3.49 7.06 -15.61
CA GLN A 295 -4.16 5.83 -16.07
C GLN A 295 -3.17 4.91 -16.79
N LEU A 296 -2.34 5.45 -17.69
CA LEU A 296 -1.37 4.67 -18.46
C LEU A 296 -0.23 4.12 -17.59
N ARG A 297 0.27 4.88 -16.62
CA ARG A 297 1.36 4.47 -15.74
C ARG A 297 0.94 3.43 -14.71
N THR A 298 -0.31 3.50 -14.23
CA THR A 298 -0.79 2.60 -13.16
C THR A 298 -1.41 1.31 -13.70
N ARG A 299 -1.89 1.25 -14.95
CA ARG A 299 -2.66 0.09 -15.47
C ARG A 299 -1.98 -1.27 -15.28
N ALA A 300 -0.66 -1.36 -15.43
CA ALA A 300 0.07 -2.62 -15.28
C ALA A 300 0.06 -3.08 -13.82
N LEU A 301 0.34 -2.16 -12.88
CA LEU A 301 0.24 -2.39 -11.45
C LEU A 301 -1.18 -2.74 -11.02
N VAL A 302 -2.20 -2.04 -11.54
CA VAL A 302 -3.61 -2.34 -11.26
C VAL A 302 -3.96 -3.77 -11.67
N ARG A 303 -3.57 -4.17 -12.89
CA ARG A 303 -3.76 -5.53 -13.41
C ARG A 303 -3.06 -6.58 -12.55
N GLU A 304 -1.81 -6.33 -12.16
CA GLU A 304 -1.01 -7.25 -11.34
C GLU A 304 -1.53 -7.36 -9.91
N ASN A 305 -2.02 -6.26 -9.33
CA ASN A 305 -2.65 -6.30 -8.02
C ASN A 305 -4.00 -7.05 -8.06
N ALA A 306 -4.75 -6.95 -9.17
CA ALA A 306 -5.98 -7.72 -9.35
C ALA A 306 -5.75 -9.24 -9.30
N TRP A 307 -4.59 -9.72 -9.75
CA TRP A 307 -4.20 -11.12 -9.55
C TRP A 307 -4.07 -11.49 -8.07
N LEU A 308 -3.46 -10.61 -7.27
CA LEU A 308 -3.36 -10.81 -5.81
C LEU A 308 -4.74 -10.78 -5.15
N ASP A 309 -5.65 -9.93 -5.64
CA ASP A 309 -7.05 -9.90 -5.21
C ASP A 309 -7.78 -11.22 -5.56
N ILE A 310 -7.55 -11.80 -6.74
CA ILE A 310 -8.11 -13.10 -7.14
C ILE A 310 -7.61 -14.23 -6.23
N GLU A 311 -6.30 -14.31 -5.98
CA GLU A 311 -5.72 -15.33 -5.09
C GLU A 311 -6.20 -15.19 -3.64
N ALA A 312 -6.54 -13.96 -3.24
CA ALA A 312 -7.16 -13.64 -1.96
C ALA A 312 -8.66 -13.92 -1.88
N GLY A 313 -9.32 -14.30 -2.99
CA GLY A 313 -10.77 -14.47 -3.06
C GLY A 313 -11.56 -13.15 -3.05
N ARG A 314 -10.90 -12.01 -3.29
CA ARG A 314 -11.52 -10.68 -3.42
C ARG A 314 -11.97 -10.43 -4.87
N PHE A 315 -12.90 -11.26 -5.33
CA PHE A 315 -13.34 -11.27 -6.73
C PHE A 315 -14.03 -9.97 -7.17
N GLY A 316 -14.81 -9.32 -6.30
CA GLY A 316 -15.47 -8.06 -6.61
C GLY A 316 -14.47 -6.94 -6.86
N THR A 317 -13.48 -6.81 -5.95
CA THR A 317 -12.35 -5.89 -6.12
C THR A 317 -11.61 -6.17 -7.42
N ALA A 318 -11.20 -7.43 -7.64
CA ALA A 318 -10.40 -7.80 -8.79
C ALA A 318 -11.13 -7.49 -10.10
N LYS A 319 -12.44 -7.75 -10.15
CA LYS A 319 -13.28 -7.45 -11.31
C LYS A 319 -13.29 -5.96 -11.61
N ALA A 320 -13.58 -5.11 -10.61
CA ALA A 320 -13.59 -3.65 -10.79
C ALA A 320 -12.23 -3.11 -11.28
N ALA A 321 -11.13 -3.63 -10.72
CA ALA A 321 -9.78 -3.27 -11.14
C ALA A 321 -9.51 -3.67 -12.61
N LEU A 322 -9.84 -4.90 -13.01
CA LEU A 322 -9.63 -5.41 -14.36
C LEU A 322 -10.50 -4.70 -15.40
N GLU A 323 -11.76 -4.41 -15.07
CA GLU A 323 -12.65 -3.63 -15.95
C GLU A 323 -12.09 -2.24 -16.23
N ARG A 324 -11.52 -1.58 -15.21
CA ARG A 324 -10.82 -0.30 -15.40
C ARG A 324 -9.58 -0.44 -16.30
N VAL A 325 -8.78 -1.49 -16.13
CA VAL A 325 -7.62 -1.73 -17.03
C VAL A 325 -8.09 -1.93 -18.46
N ILE A 326 -9.14 -2.71 -18.68
CA ILE A 326 -9.69 -2.99 -20.02
C ILE A 326 -10.31 -1.74 -20.64
N ALA A 327 -10.92 -0.86 -19.85
CA ALA A 327 -11.41 0.43 -20.35
C ALA A 327 -10.28 1.33 -20.90
N ILE A 328 -9.08 1.25 -20.30
CA ILE A 328 -7.88 2.01 -20.73
C ILE A 328 -7.14 1.29 -21.86
N ALA A 329 -7.04 -0.04 -21.80
CA ALA A 329 -6.32 -0.89 -22.73
C ALA A 329 -7.19 -2.10 -23.12
N PRO A 330 -8.15 -1.92 -24.06
CA PRO A 330 -9.09 -2.98 -24.43
C PRO A 330 -8.43 -4.27 -24.93
N SER A 331 -7.22 -4.16 -25.49
CA SER A 331 -6.43 -5.27 -26.03
C SER A 331 -5.43 -5.87 -25.03
N ASP A 332 -5.54 -5.57 -23.74
CA ASP A 332 -4.66 -6.16 -22.71
C ASP A 332 -5.00 -7.64 -22.50
N ALA A 333 -4.29 -8.52 -23.22
CA ALA A 333 -4.51 -9.96 -23.16
C ALA A 333 -4.40 -10.55 -21.73
N LYS A 334 -3.50 -10.00 -20.89
CA LYS A 334 -3.34 -10.44 -19.50
C LYS A 334 -4.53 -10.06 -18.64
N ALA A 335 -5.11 -8.87 -18.83
CA ALA A 335 -6.31 -8.45 -18.11
C ALA A 335 -7.51 -9.36 -18.44
N HIS A 336 -7.71 -9.71 -19.72
CA HIS A 336 -8.73 -10.67 -20.13
C HIS A 336 -8.48 -12.07 -19.57
N TYR A 337 -7.24 -12.53 -19.55
CA TYR A 337 -6.88 -13.80 -18.91
C TYR A 337 -7.19 -13.80 -17.40
N TYR A 338 -6.86 -12.72 -16.68
CA TYR A 338 -7.16 -12.60 -15.26
C TYR A 338 -8.66 -12.55 -14.98
N LEU A 339 -9.47 -11.92 -15.85
CA LEU A 339 -10.93 -12.03 -15.76
C LEU A 339 -11.40 -13.48 -15.93
N GLY A 340 -10.80 -14.22 -16.86
CA GLY A 340 -11.10 -15.64 -17.03
C GLY A 340 -10.79 -16.46 -15.78
N GLU A 341 -9.64 -16.23 -15.15
CA GLU A 341 -9.25 -16.92 -13.91
C GLU A 341 -10.13 -16.51 -12.73
N LEU A 342 -10.54 -15.25 -12.67
CA LEU A 342 -11.50 -14.74 -11.69
C LEU A 342 -12.82 -15.52 -11.79
N TYR A 343 -13.45 -15.56 -12.97
CA TYR A 343 -14.70 -16.28 -13.16
C TYR A 343 -14.56 -17.78 -12.88
N ARG A 344 -13.45 -18.39 -13.31
CA ARG A 344 -13.14 -19.80 -13.07
C ARG A 344 -12.97 -20.12 -11.58
N LYS A 345 -12.36 -19.23 -10.79
CA LYS A 345 -12.13 -19.42 -9.35
C LYS A 345 -13.34 -19.04 -8.50
N GLN A 346 -14.10 -18.03 -8.91
CA GLN A 346 -15.35 -17.66 -8.26
C GLN A 346 -16.38 -18.78 -8.40
N ARG A 347 -16.52 -19.33 -9.62
CA ARG A 347 -17.44 -20.40 -10.07
C ARG A 347 -18.52 -20.78 -9.06
N GLN A 348 -19.54 -19.94 -9.00
CA GLN A 348 -20.77 -20.18 -8.24
C GLN A 348 -21.91 -20.66 -9.17
N ASP A 349 -21.85 -20.30 -10.46
CA ASP A 349 -22.90 -20.55 -11.45
C ASP A 349 -22.32 -21.11 -12.77
N PRO A 350 -23.04 -21.99 -13.50
CA PRO A 350 -22.72 -22.33 -14.90
C PRO A 350 -22.39 -21.11 -15.80
N ALA A 351 -23.05 -19.97 -15.61
CA ALA A 351 -22.78 -18.73 -16.35
C ALA A 351 -21.34 -18.22 -16.16
N ASP A 352 -20.71 -18.46 -15.00
CA ASP A 352 -19.32 -18.08 -14.76
C ASP A 352 -18.35 -18.86 -15.66
N VAL A 353 -18.70 -20.10 -16.04
CA VAL A 353 -17.88 -20.90 -16.95
C VAL A 353 -17.91 -20.31 -18.35
N GLU A 354 -19.08 -19.88 -18.83
CA GLU A 354 -19.21 -19.21 -20.13
C GLU A 354 -18.43 -17.89 -20.16
N GLN A 355 -18.52 -17.10 -19.08
CA GLN A 355 -17.76 -15.86 -18.94
C GLN A 355 -16.25 -16.12 -18.91
N ALA A 356 -15.81 -17.17 -18.23
CA ALA A 356 -14.40 -17.57 -18.20
C ALA A 356 -13.89 -17.95 -19.61
N VAL A 357 -14.64 -18.79 -20.35
CA VAL A 357 -14.30 -19.18 -21.72
C VAL A 357 -14.21 -17.94 -22.63
N ALA A 358 -15.22 -17.05 -22.58
CA ALA A 358 -15.23 -15.84 -23.39
C ALA A 358 -14.03 -14.91 -23.08
N ALA A 359 -13.68 -14.78 -21.80
CA ALA A 359 -12.53 -13.98 -21.38
C ALA A 359 -11.19 -14.58 -21.86
N TYR A 360 -11.01 -15.90 -21.75
CA TYR A 360 -9.81 -16.55 -22.30
C TYR A 360 -9.73 -16.47 -23.82
N GLN A 361 -10.85 -16.61 -24.53
CA GLN A 361 -10.89 -16.45 -25.99
C GLN A 361 -10.47 -15.04 -26.41
N ARG A 362 -10.91 -14.00 -25.68
CA ARG A 362 -10.43 -12.62 -25.90
C ARG A 362 -8.94 -12.49 -25.64
N ALA A 363 -8.42 -13.10 -24.57
CA ALA A 363 -6.99 -13.09 -24.28
C ALA A 363 -6.18 -13.69 -25.45
N VAL A 364 -6.60 -14.84 -25.97
CA VAL A 364 -5.98 -15.49 -27.15
C VAL A 364 -6.12 -14.62 -28.41
N ALA A 365 -7.26 -13.97 -28.62
CA ALA A 365 -7.49 -13.11 -29.77
C ALA A 365 -6.57 -11.87 -29.77
N TYR A 366 -6.29 -11.31 -28.58
CA TYR A 366 -5.38 -10.17 -28.45
C TYR A 366 -3.91 -10.55 -28.42
N ASP A 367 -3.57 -11.75 -27.94
CA ASP A 367 -2.21 -12.30 -27.98
C ASP A 367 -2.24 -13.83 -28.18
N ALA A 368 -2.08 -14.26 -29.43
CA ALA A 368 -2.06 -15.68 -29.82
C ALA A 368 -0.77 -16.42 -29.40
N THR A 369 0.19 -15.72 -28.82
CA THR A 369 1.42 -16.31 -28.24
C THR A 369 1.32 -16.50 -26.74
N PHE A 370 0.28 -15.95 -26.10
CA PHE A 370 0.03 -16.11 -24.68
C PHE A 370 -0.49 -17.52 -24.38
N ALA A 371 0.37 -18.37 -23.82
CA ALA A 371 0.11 -19.80 -23.69
C ALA A 371 -0.95 -20.13 -22.62
N GLU A 372 -0.94 -19.42 -21.50
CA GLU A 372 -1.75 -19.71 -20.31
C GLU A 372 -3.27 -19.78 -20.59
N PRO A 373 -3.88 -18.84 -21.36
CA PRO A 373 -5.28 -18.96 -21.78
C PRO A 373 -5.62 -20.26 -22.52
N HIS A 374 -4.74 -20.79 -23.37
CA HIS A 374 -4.99 -22.04 -24.11
C HIS A 374 -5.10 -23.22 -23.16
N ARG A 375 -4.26 -23.26 -22.12
CA ARG A 375 -4.35 -24.29 -21.09
C ARG A 375 -5.66 -24.20 -20.32
N SER A 376 -6.07 -22.99 -19.90
CA SER A 376 -7.31 -22.79 -19.14
C SER A 376 -8.55 -23.11 -19.99
N LEU A 377 -8.55 -22.76 -21.28
CA LEU A 377 -9.57 -23.17 -22.24
C LEU A 377 -9.62 -24.70 -22.39
N GLY A 378 -8.48 -25.35 -22.58
CA GLY A 378 -8.41 -26.81 -22.71
C GLY A 378 -9.00 -27.53 -21.50
N LEU A 379 -8.71 -27.05 -20.29
CA LEU A 379 -9.28 -27.60 -19.06
C LEU A 379 -10.79 -27.40 -18.99
N LEU A 380 -11.30 -26.21 -19.32
CA LEU A 380 -12.74 -25.96 -19.31
C LEU A 380 -13.48 -26.80 -20.36
N TYR A 381 -12.95 -26.88 -21.58
CA TYR A 381 -13.53 -27.72 -22.63
C TYR A 381 -13.50 -29.20 -22.27
N TYR A 382 -12.39 -29.68 -21.68
CA TYR A 382 -12.28 -31.06 -21.21
C TYR A 382 -13.35 -31.38 -20.16
N LEU A 383 -13.54 -30.51 -19.16
CA LEU A 383 -14.56 -30.67 -18.11
C LEU A 383 -15.99 -30.57 -18.65
N SER A 384 -16.22 -29.82 -19.73
CA SER A 384 -17.51 -29.68 -20.39
C SER A 384 -17.77 -30.75 -21.46
N GLY A 385 -16.85 -31.70 -21.67
CA GLY A 385 -16.99 -32.77 -22.66
C GLY A 385 -16.76 -32.34 -24.12
N GLN A 386 -16.29 -31.12 -24.36
CA GLN A 386 -15.93 -30.57 -25.68
C GLN A 386 -14.53 -31.08 -26.08
N LYS A 387 -14.48 -32.36 -26.50
CA LYS A 387 -13.23 -33.12 -26.63
C LYS A 387 -12.27 -32.56 -27.69
N ASP A 388 -12.79 -32.11 -28.83
CA ASP A 388 -11.95 -31.64 -29.93
C ASP A 388 -11.38 -30.25 -29.64
N GLU A 389 -12.17 -29.35 -29.07
CA GLU A 389 -11.75 -28.03 -28.61
C GLU A 389 -10.72 -28.15 -27.48
N ALA A 390 -10.93 -29.08 -26.55
CA ALA A 390 -9.97 -29.38 -25.48
C ALA A 390 -8.62 -29.83 -26.04
N ARG A 391 -8.65 -30.76 -27.02
CA ARG A 391 -7.45 -31.28 -27.67
C ARG A 391 -6.66 -30.15 -28.35
N GLN A 392 -7.33 -29.36 -29.19
CA GLN A 392 -6.69 -28.25 -29.91
C GLN A 392 -6.06 -27.24 -28.95
N ALA A 393 -6.77 -26.88 -27.87
CA ALA A 393 -6.27 -25.92 -26.89
C ALA A 393 -5.05 -26.45 -26.13
N PHE A 394 -5.06 -27.71 -25.70
CA PHE A 394 -3.91 -28.32 -25.02
C PHE A 394 -2.69 -28.52 -25.94
N GLU A 395 -2.90 -28.94 -27.19
CA GLU A 395 -1.83 -29.03 -28.18
C GLU A 395 -1.18 -27.65 -28.40
N ARG A 396 -2.01 -26.61 -28.58
CA ARG A 396 -1.52 -25.23 -28.74
C ARG A 396 -0.74 -24.73 -27.52
N TYR A 397 -1.18 -25.04 -26.30
CA TYR A 397 -0.43 -24.71 -25.08
C TYR A 397 0.96 -25.37 -25.07
N LEU A 398 1.05 -26.65 -25.42
CA LEU A 398 2.33 -27.37 -25.42
C LEU A 398 3.27 -26.93 -26.56
N GLU A 399 2.72 -26.47 -27.68
CA GLU A 399 3.50 -25.81 -28.75
C GLU A 399 4.13 -24.50 -28.27
N LEU A 400 3.34 -23.66 -27.61
CA LEU A 400 3.78 -22.36 -27.12
C LEU A 400 4.73 -22.48 -25.91
N LYS A 401 4.54 -23.51 -25.06
CA LYS A 401 5.30 -23.71 -23.83
C LYS A 401 5.77 -25.17 -23.66
N PRO A 402 6.71 -25.65 -24.50
CA PRO A 402 7.13 -27.07 -24.54
C PRO A 402 7.87 -27.55 -23.27
N GLN A 403 8.33 -26.62 -22.45
CA GLN A 403 9.03 -26.86 -21.18
C GLN A 403 8.19 -26.42 -19.96
N ALA A 404 6.86 -26.31 -20.09
CA ALA A 404 6.00 -26.02 -18.95
C ALA A 404 6.15 -27.07 -17.83
N ASP A 405 6.11 -26.63 -16.57
CA ASP A 405 6.25 -27.55 -15.42
C ASP A 405 5.13 -28.60 -15.38
N ASP A 406 3.95 -28.25 -15.88
CA ASP A 406 2.76 -29.10 -15.91
C ASP A 406 2.52 -29.81 -17.25
N ARG A 407 3.51 -29.83 -18.15
CA ARG A 407 3.39 -30.46 -19.46
C ARG A 407 2.95 -31.93 -19.38
N GLN A 408 3.41 -32.65 -18.36
CA GLN A 408 3.08 -34.07 -18.20
C GLN A 408 1.57 -34.23 -17.94
N GLN A 409 1.01 -33.42 -17.05
CA GLN A 409 -0.42 -33.40 -16.76
C GLN A 409 -1.25 -33.08 -18.01
N VAL A 410 -0.80 -32.11 -18.81
CA VAL A 410 -1.49 -31.76 -20.07
C VAL A 410 -1.42 -32.90 -21.09
N ARG A 411 -0.30 -33.63 -21.16
CA ARG A 411 -0.17 -34.81 -22.03
C ARG A 411 -1.09 -35.96 -21.60
N GLU A 412 -1.33 -36.12 -20.31
CA GLU A 412 -2.28 -37.12 -19.79
C GLU A 412 -3.71 -36.81 -20.26
N TYR A 413 -4.16 -35.55 -20.14
CA TYR A 413 -5.46 -35.14 -20.70
C TYR A 413 -5.57 -35.43 -22.21
N LEU A 414 -4.52 -35.15 -22.98
CA LEU A 414 -4.50 -35.45 -24.42
C LEU A 414 -4.58 -36.95 -24.72
N LEU A 415 -3.99 -37.81 -23.89
CA LEU A 415 -4.10 -39.26 -24.05
C LEU A 415 -5.51 -39.76 -23.77
N GLU A 416 -6.15 -39.28 -22.70
CA GLU A 416 -7.53 -39.62 -22.36
C GLU A 416 -8.50 -39.22 -23.48
N LEU A 417 -8.33 -38.00 -24.03
CA LEU A 417 -9.12 -37.50 -25.16
C LEU A 417 -8.91 -38.30 -26.46
N LYS A 418 -7.86 -39.13 -26.57
CA LYS A 418 -7.63 -40.05 -27.69
C LYS A 418 -8.24 -41.43 -27.47
N HIS A 419 -8.29 -41.90 -26.23
CA HIS A 419 -8.78 -43.25 -25.90
C HIS A 419 -10.31 -43.34 -25.80
N ASN A 420 -10.97 -42.19 -25.73
CA ASN A 420 -12.42 -42.10 -25.68
C ASN A 420 -12.94 -41.23 -26.85
N PRO A 421 -12.75 -41.65 -28.12
CA PRO A 421 -13.32 -40.93 -29.27
C PRO A 421 -14.85 -40.92 -29.14
N ALA A 422 -15.48 -39.80 -29.51
CA ALA A 422 -16.91 -39.54 -29.34
C ALA A 422 -17.81 -40.62 -29.93
#